data_AF-A0A915CI80-F1
#
_entry.id   AF-A0A915CI80-F1
#
_cell.length_a   1.000
_cell.length_b   1.000
_cell.length_c   1.000
_cell.angle_alpha   90.00
_cell.angle_beta   90.00
_cell.angle_gamma   90.00
#
_symmetry.space_group_name_H-M   'P 1'
#
loop_
_entity.id
_entity.type
_entity.pdbx_description
1 polymer ?
#
loop_
_entity_poly.entity_id
_entity_poly.type
_entity_poly.pdbx_seq_one_letter_code
_entity_poly.pdbx_strand_id
1 'polypeptide(L)'
;SLVLPGRATYKLFETDLVLKGHFTITVDADTSLQLVVWKEGTERDLPTEITKKENEAVDVWDVVFQNERIRAIGFACDQAAIVRSFSMKQTSPIPTRKQCINE
;
A
#
# COMPACT_ATOMS: atom_id res chain seq x y z
N SER A 1 5.51 15.87 7.85
CA SER A 1 4.90 14.63 8.39
C SER A 1 3.41 14.83 8.52
N LEU A 2 2.66 13.73 8.52
CA LEU A 2 1.22 13.68 8.76
C LEU A 2 0.97 12.93 10.06
N VAL A 3 0.08 13.44 10.91
CA VAL A 3 -0.30 12.79 12.18
C VAL A 3 -1.67 12.14 12.02
N LEU A 4 -1.74 10.83 12.28
CA LEU A 4 -2.98 10.06 12.38
C LEU A 4 -3.31 9.93 13.88
N PRO A 5 -4.39 10.55 14.38
CA PRO A 5 -4.61 10.76 15.81
C PRO A 5 -4.98 9.50 16.62
N GLY A 6 -5.31 8.38 15.98
CA GLY A 6 -5.73 7.16 16.67
C GLY A 6 -6.41 6.17 15.75
N ARG A 7 -7.03 5.14 16.33
CA ARG A 7 -7.66 4.05 15.58
C ARG A 7 -8.72 4.58 14.61
N ALA A 8 -8.42 4.50 13.32
CA ALA A 8 -9.37 4.75 12.23
C ALA A 8 -8.77 4.31 10.89
N THR A 9 -9.61 4.37 9.86
CA THR A 9 -9.16 4.32 8.47
C THR A 9 -9.15 5.75 7.91
N TYR A 10 -7.98 6.22 7.50
CA TYR A 10 -7.76 7.56 6.98
C TYR A 10 -7.65 7.52 5.46
N LYS A 11 -8.57 8.20 4.77
CA LYS A 11 -8.50 8.45 3.32
C LYS A 11 -7.59 9.66 3.10
N LEU A 12 -6.38 9.43 2.56
CA LEU A 12 -5.34 10.47 2.50
C LEU A 12 -5.25 11.17 1.14
N PHE A 13 -5.45 10.39 0.07
CA PHE A 13 -5.37 10.89 -1.29
C PHE A 13 -6.64 10.48 -2.02
N GLU A 14 -7.44 11.44 -2.45
CA GLU A 14 -8.48 11.19 -3.45
C GLU A 14 -7.85 11.18 -4.84
N THR A 15 -8.19 10.19 -5.64
CA THR A 15 -7.52 9.90 -6.91
C THR A 15 -8.53 9.53 -7.99
N ASP A 16 -8.11 9.65 -9.26
CA ASP A 16 -8.79 9.02 -10.38
C ASP A 16 -7.75 8.32 -11.27
N LEU A 17 -7.04 7.36 -10.67
CA LEU A 17 -5.91 6.68 -11.30
C LEU A 17 -6.33 5.31 -11.79
N VAL A 18 -6.07 5.02 -13.06
CA VAL A 18 -6.16 3.66 -13.60
C VAL A 18 -4.78 3.02 -13.49
N LEU A 19 -4.63 2.06 -12.59
CA LEU A 19 -3.36 1.42 -12.29
C LEU A 19 -3.27 0.04 -12.94
N LYS A 20 -2.16 -0.20 -13.63
CA LYS A 20 -1.84 -1.48 -14.26
C LYS A 20 -0.36 -1.80 -14.10
N GLY A 21 -0.06 -3.01 -13.64
CA GLY A 21 1.31 -3.51 -13.48
C GLY A 21 1.78 -3.55 -12.02
N HIS A 22 3.09 -3.68 -11.85
CA HIS A 22 3.73 -3.82 -10.55
C HIS A 22 4.05 -2.45 -9.95
N PHE A 23 3.77 -2.31 -8.66
CA PHE A 23 4.05 -1.11 -7.89
C PHE A 23 4.70 -1.48 -6.58
N THR A 24 5.73 -0.71 -6.22
CA THR A 24 6.31 -0.73 -4.90
C THR A 24 5.84 0.51 -4.16
N ILE A 25 5.23 0.30 -2.99
CA ILE A 25 4.74 1.36 -2.11
C ILE A 25 5.58 1.32 -0.84
N THR A 26 6.12 2.47 -0.44
CA THR A 26 6.99 2.61 0.73
C THR A 26 6.47 3.71 1.65
N VAL A 27 6.46 3.44 2.95
CA VAL A 27 5.94 4.36 3.98
C VAL A 27 6.93 4.46 5.12
N ASP A 28 7.42 5.65 5.46
CA ASP A 28 8.18 5.85 6.70
C ASP A 28 7.20 6.32 7.78
N ALA A 29 6.95 5.47 8.78
CA ALA A 29 6.12 5.79 9.94
C ALA A 29 6.79 5.36 11.25
N ASP A 30 6.34 5.90 12.38
CA ASP A 30 6.77 5.46 13.72
C ASP A 30 6.07 4.19 14.20
N THR A 31 5.09 3.69 13.45
CA THR A 31 4.37 2.46 13.74
C THR A 31 3.92 1.76 12.46
N SER A 32 3.59 0.47 12.58
CA SER A 32 3.07 -0.32 11.47
C SER A 32 1.70 0.20 11.05
N LEU A 33 1.54 0.41 9.75
CA LEU A 33 0.30 0.82 9.11
C LEU A 33 -0.20 -0.28 8.16
N GLN A 34 -1.52 -0.31 7.96
CA GLN A 34 -2.16 -1.15 6.94
C GLN A 34 -2.53 -0.27 5.75
N LEU A 35 -1.94 -0.54 4.59
CA LEU A 35 -2.28 0.15 3.34
C LEU A 35 -3.69 -0.26 2.89
N VAL A 36 -4.50 0.74 2.53
CA VAL A 36 -5.85 0.54 2.00
C VAL A 36 -6.08 1.35 0.74
N VAL A 37 -6.92 0.83 -0.15
CA VAL A 37 -7.34 1.49 -1.39
C VAL A 37 -8.85 1.42 -1.56
N TRP A 38 -9.45 2.47 -2.12
CA TRP A 38 -10.85 2.46 -2.56
C TRP A 38 -10.85 2.28 -4.07
N LYS A 39 -11.51 1.22 -4.55
CA LYS A 39 -11.58 0.88 -5.96
C LYS A 39 -12.92 1.32 -6.54
N GLU A 40 -12.95 1.65 -7.83
CA GLU A 40 -14.22 1.77 -8.53
C GLU A 40 -14.90 0.39 -8.63
N GLY A 41 -16.22 0.36 -8.46
CA GLY A 41 -17.01 -0.87 -8.57
C GLY A 41 -17.08 -1.71 -7.29
N THR A 42 -16.39 -1.34 -6.22
CA THR A 42 -16.63 -1.87 -4.87
C THR A 42 -17.72 -1.06 -4.16
N GLU A 43 -18.26 -1.59 -3.06
CA GLU A 43 -19.20 -0.85 -2.23
C GLU A 43 -18.60 0.52 -1.86
N ARG A 44 -19.40 1.57 -2.04
CA ARG A 44 -18.96 2.95 -1.82
C ARG A 44 -18.54 3.08 -0.35
N ASP A 45 -17.38 3.69 -0.14
CA ASP A 45 -16.74 3.93 1.16
C ASP A 45 -16.08 2.73 1.85
N LEU A 46 -16.19 1.49 1.35
CA LEU A 46 -15.43 0.37 1.91
C LEU A 46 -13.97 0.34 1.36
N PRO A 47 -12.95 0.41 2.23
CA PRO A 47 -11.56 0.21 1.84
C PRO A 47 -11.27 -1.27 1.52
N THR A 48 -10.39 -1.51 0.55
CA THR A 48 -9.75 -2.80 0.33
C THR A 48 -8.35 -2.78 0.93
N GLU A 49 -8.07 -3.73 1.83
CA GLU A 49 -6.73 -3.90 2.40
C GLU A 49 -5.76 -4.48 1.37
N ILE A 50 -4.55 -3.92 1.33
CA ILE A 50 -3.44 -4.48 0.56
C ILE A 50 -2.58 -5.32 1.50
N THR A 51 -2.66 -6.63 1.34
CA THR A 51 -1.85 -7.59 2.11
C THR A 51 -0.39 -7.50 1.69
N LYS A 52 0.52 -7.41 2.68
CA LYS A 52 1.96 -7.57 2.46
C LYS A 52 2.29 -9.02 2.13
N LYS A 53 3.33 -9.26 1.34
CA LYS A 53 3.85 -10.62 1.19
C LYS A 53 4.63 -11.04 2.43
N GLU A 54 4.67 -12.34 2.70
CA GLU A 54 5.53 -12.90 3.73
C GLU A 54 6.98 -12.49 3.46
N ASN A 55 7.65 -11.93 4.48
CA ASN A 55 9.04 -11.42 4.46
C ASN A 55 9.27 -10.02 3.87
N GLU A 56 8.23 -9.24 3.55
CA GLU A 56 8.40 -7.82 3.22
C GLU A 56 8.73 -7.00 4.48
N ALA A 57 9.54 -5.94 4.31
CA ALA A 57 9.79 -4.99 5.38
C ALA A 57 8.45 -4.38 5.87
N VAL A 58 8.38 -4.00 7.15
CA VAL A 58 7.16 -3.47 7.80
C VAL A 58 6.53 -2.30 7.05
N ASP A 59 7.30 -1.63 6.20
CA ASP A 59 6.98 -0.35 5.59
C ASP A 59 6.93 -0.40 4.06
N VAL A 60 6.96 -1.59 3.48
CA VAL A 60 7.00 -1.81 2.02
C VAL A 60 5.89 -2.77 1.59
N TRP A 61 5.25 -2.46 0.46
CA TRP A 61 4.29 -3.33 -0.21
C TRP A 61 4.66 -3.49 -1.69
N ASP A 62 4.74 -4.72 -2.18
CA ASP A 62 4.84 -5.01 -3.62
C ASP A 62 3.51 -5.53 -4.20
N VAL A 63 2.81 -4.64 -4.89
CA VAL A 63 1.42 -4.81 -5.33
C VAL A 63 1.34 -4.95 -6.84
N VAL A 64 0.45 -5.82 -7.34
CA VAL A 64 0.13 -5.92 -8.77
C VAL A 64 -1.30 -5.46 -9.00
N PHE A 65 -1.45 -4.37 -9.74
CA PHE A 65 -2.77 -3.86 -10.14
C PHE A 65 -3.17 -4.43 -11.50
N GLN A 66 -4.37 -5.00 -11.59
CA GLN A 66 -4.92 -5.66 -12.79
C GLN A 66 -5.83 -4.72 -13.59
N ASN A 67 -5.33 -3.53 -13.94
CA ASN A 67 -6.12 -2.48 -14.60
C ASN A 67 -7.29 -1.97 -13.74
N GLU A 68 -6.98 -1.63 -12.49
CA GLU A 68 -7.95 -1.20 -11.48
C GLU A 68 -8.02 0.32 -11.42
N ARG A 69 -9.22 0.88 -11.25
CA ARG A 69 -9.38 2.32 -11.03
C ARG A 69 -9.42 2.62 -9.53
N ILE A 70 -8.41 3.33 -9.05
CA ILE A 70 -8.26 3.70 -7.65
C ILE A 70 -8.84 5.10 -7.45
N ARG A 71 -9.85 5.17 -6.57
CA ARG A 71 -10.57 6.38 -6.19
C ARG A 71 -9.98 7.05 -4.95
N ALA A 72 -9.34 6.28 -4.09
CA ALA A 72 -8.55 6.83 -3.01
C ALA A 72 -7.50 5.86 -2.48
N ILE A 73 -6.49 6.41 -1.81
CA ILE A 73 -5.42 5.68 -1.12
C ILE A 73 -5.36 6.20 0.32
N GLY A 74 -5.10 5.30 1.26
CA GLY A 74 -5.04 5.65 2.67
C GLY A 74 -4.39 4.60 3.54
N PHE A 75 -4.53 4.78 4.86
CA PHE A 75 -4.05 3.84 5.87
C PHE A 75 -5.13 3.51 6.88
N ALA A 76 -5.19 2.26 7.29
CA ALA A 76 -5.80 1.88 8.56
C ALA A 76 -4.70 1.78 9.62
N CYS A 77 -4.97 2.32 10.81
CA CYS A 77 -4.08 2.23 11.95
C CYS A 77 -4.88 1.90 13.22
N ASP A 78 -4.25 1.18 14.14
CA ASP A 78 -4.85 0.80 15.43
C ASP A 78 -4.47 1.75 16.57
N GLN A 79 -3.49 2.61 16.35
CA GLN A 79 -2.99 3.59 17.31
C GLN A 79 -2.59 4.89 16.60
N ALA A 80 -2.21 5.91 17.37
CA ALA A 80 -1.69 7.14 16.79
C ALA A 80 -0.40 6.86 16.00
N ALA A 81 -0.22 7.54 14.87
CA ALA A 81 0.91 7.34 13.98
C ALA A 81 1.40 8.65 13.37
N ILE A 82 2.71 8.78 13.19
CA ILE A 82 3.35 9.87 12.45
C ILE A 82 3.92 9.31 11.15
N VAL A 83 3.29 9.66 10.03
CA VAL A 83 3.80 9.35 8.69
C VAL A 83 4.79 10.43 8.28
N ARG A 84 6.06 10.06 8.12
CA ARG A 84 7.14 10.94 7.67
C ARG A 84 7.20 11.03 6.15
N SER A 85 7.00 9.90 5.45
CA SER A 85 6.98 9.87 3.99
C SER A 85 6.06 8.77 3.44
N PHE A 86 5.56 8.99 2.23
CA PHE A 86 4.81 8.03 1.42
C PHE A 86 5.30 8.13 -0.02
N SER A 87 5.57 7.00 -0.65
CA SER A 87 5.93 6.93 -2.06
C SER A 87 5.29 5.72 -2.71
N MET A 88 4.75 5.92 -3.91
CA MET A 88 4.22 4.88 -4.76
C MET A 88 4.92 4.98 -6.12
N LYS A 89 5.60 3.92 -6.53
CA LYS A 89 6.36 3.88 -7.79
C LYS A 89 5.98 2.64 -8.58
N GLN A 90 5.71 2.83 -9.87
CA GLN A 90 5.60 1.70 -10.78
C GLN A 90 6.98 1.08 -10.97
N THR A 91 7.09 -0.22 -10.75
CA THR A 91 8.34 -0.97 -10.83
C THR A 91 8.21 -2.10 -11.84
N SER A 92 9.34 -2.58 -12.35
CA SER A 92 9.38 -3.89 -13.00
C SER A 92 9.29 -4.98 -11.93
N PRO A 93 8.79 -6.19 -12.25
CA PRO A 93 8.79 -7.28 -11.29
C PRO A 93 10.19 -7.46 -10.70
N ILE A 94 10.33 -7.41 -9.38
CA ILE A 94 11.60 -7.76 -8.72
C ILE A 94 11.87 -9.23 -9.06
N PRO A 95 12.99 -9.58 -9.72
CA PRO A 95 13.31 -10.97 -9.98
C PRO A 95 13.44 -11.67 -8.63
N THR A 96 12.57 -12.63 -8.34
CA THR A 96 12.80 -13.55 -7.23
C THR A 96 14.14 -14.22 -7.48
N ARG A 97 15.12 -13.91 -6.63
CA ARG A 97 16.46 -14.50 -6.66
C ARG A 97 16.26 -16.02 -6.62
N LYS A 98 16.40 -16.69 -7.77
CA LYS A 98 16.43 -18.15 -7.84
C LYS A 98 17.53 -18.57 -6.86
N GLN A 99 17.18 -19.33 -5.83
CA GLN A 99 18.16 -20.10 -5.09
C GLN A 99 18.87 -20.97 -6.13
N CYS A 100 20.13 -20.68 -6.40
CA CYS A 100 20.99 -21.63 -7.08
C CYS A 100 21.10 -22.83 -6.15
N ILE A 101 20.33 -23.87 -6.45
CA ILE A 101 20.58 -25.20 -5.90
C ILE A 101 21.81 -25.66 -6.68
N ASN A 102 22.96 -25.67 -6.02
CA ASN A 102 24.17 -26.27 -6.58
C ASN A 102 23.94 -27.78 -6.64
N GLU A 103 24.05 -28.36 -7.85
CA GLU A 103 24.33 -29.79 -8.05
C GLU A 103 25.81 -30.08 -7.76
#